data_AF-E3LDD6-F1
#
_entry.id   AF-E3LDD6-F1
#
_cell.length_a   1.000
_cell.length_b   1.000
_cell.length_c   1.000
_cell.angle_alpha   90.00
_cell.angle_beta   90.00
_cell.angle_gamma   90.00
#
_symmetry.space_group_name_H-M   'P 1'
#
loop_
_entity.id
_entity.type
_entity.pdbx_description
1 polymer ?
#
loop_
_entity_poly.entity_id
_entity_poly.type
_entity_poly.pdbx_seq_one_letter_code
_entity_poly.pdbx_strand_id
1 'polypeptide(L)'
;MSYNHHNQSQGYVPSYNSQNTGAAYMARRGWENESERNTKISFSSKSSSKRIYITLFIMVVLLLIAAIVIIILFATGVFTGADPLQNPTISPIFNPTIRPPINNIPPLGPPIFSQNQSYSGSFTILRQASEMFDMKNTNNYYLTFNRIQDGLDNIFVTSSLLRPYAAQAILTDLQNRGNDLAVLFRVNMLGGGSIDQNTVAAVVRDNINQLQNQLGGNIQIDPNTIFVFRLTT
;
A
#
# COMPACT_ATOMS: atom_id res chain seq x y z
N MET A 1 -9.99 -59.41 -81.63
CA MET A 1 -11.17 -58.66 -82.10
C MET A 1 -12.14 -58.59 -80.92
N SER A 2 -12.34 -57.39 -80.35
CA SER A 2 -13.60 -56.60 -80.46
C SER A 2 -14.72 -57.16 -79.58
N TYR A 3 -15.46 -56.46 -78.71
CA TYR A 3 -15.55 -55.09 -78.19
C TYR A 3 -16.56 -55.17 -77.00
N ASN A 4 -16.79 -54.03 -76.31
CA ASN A 4 -17.96 -53.65 -75.49
C ASN A 4 -17.98 -54.02 -73.99
N HIS A 5 -17.92 -53.03 -73.07
CA HIS A 5 -18.99 -52.07 -72.66
C HIS A 5 -20.09 -52.80 -71.85
N HIS A 6 -20.63 -52.35 -70.73
CA HIS A 6 -20.79 -51.05 -70.09
C HIS A 6 -21.31 -51.36 -68.68
N ASN A 7 -20.88 -50.65 -67.64
CA ASN A 7 -21.87 -50.16 -66.68
C ASN A 7 -21.37 -48.84 -66.07
N GLN A 8 -21.88 -47.75 -66.65
CA GLN A 8 -21.83 -46.42 -66.05
C GLN A 8 -22.95 -46.36 -65.01
N SER A 9 -22.62 -45.95 -63.79
CA SER A 9 -23.55 -45.11 -63.05
C SER A 9 -22.77 -43.86 -62.63
N GLN A 10 -23.25 -42.74 -63.15
CA GLN A 10 -22.70 -41.41 -62.89
C GLN A 10 -23.11 -40.98 -61.49
N GLY A 11 -22.14 -40.47 -60.73
CA GLY A 11 -22.38 -39.61 -59.58
C GLY A 11 -21.60 -38.32 -59.80
N TYR A 12 -22.30 -37.28 -60.26
CA TYR A 12 -21.77 -35.92 -60.34
C TYR A 12 -21.50 -35.43 -58.91
N VAL A 13 -20.25 -35.10 -58.56
CA VAL A 13 -19.90 -34.48 -57.28
C VAL A 13 -19.38 -33.07 -57.56
N PRO A 14 -20.00 -32.01 -57.00
CA PRO A 14 -19.60 -30.63 -57.24
C PRO A 14 -18.18 -30.34 -56.71
N SER A 15 -17.40 -29.62 -57.51
CA SER A 15 -16.12 -29.04 -57.09
C SER A 15 -16.38 -27.88 -56.12
N TYR A 16 -16.22 -28.14 -54.82
CA TYR A 16 -16.03 -27.10 -53.83
C TYR A 16 -14.56 -27.06 -53.42
N ASN A 17 -13.97 -25.89 -53.67
CA ASN A 17 -12.65 -25.43 -53.30
C ASN A 17 -12.37 -25.71 -51.81
N SER A 18 -11.82 -26.88 -51.47
CA SER A 18 -11.57 -27.25 -50.08
C SER A 18 -10.25 -26.63 -49.61
N GLN A 19 -10.39 -25.60 -48.79
CA GLN A 19 -9.36 -25.14 -47.88
C GLN A 19 -8.69 -26.33 -47.19
N ASN A 20 -7.37 -26.25 -47.08
CA ASN A 20 -6.43 -27.19 -46.45
C ASN A 20 -6.74 -27.41 -44.95
N THR A 21 -7.83 -28.08 -44.62
CA THR A 21 -8.11 -28.54 -43.26
C THR A 21 -7.63 -29.98 -43.10
N GLY A 22 -6.84 -30.24 -42.06
CA GLY A 22 -6.24 -31.57 -41.78
C GLY A 22 -7.24 -32.73 -41.73
N ALA A 23 -8.53 -32.45 -41.51
CA ALA A 23 -9.61 -33.43 -41.58
C ALA A 23 -9.79 -34.05 -42.99
N ALA A 24 -9.57 -33.28 -44.06
CA ALA A 24 -9.67 -33.79 -45.44
C ALA A 24 -8.51 -34.75 -45.80
N TYR A 25 -7.36 -34.58 -45.15
CA TYR A 25 -6.22 -35.49 -45.29
C TYR A 25 -6.48 -36.83 -44.56
N MET A 26 -7.14 -36.78 -43.41
CA MET A 26 -7.49 -37.98 -42.62
C MET A 26 -8.61 -38.79 -43.28
N ALA A 27 -9.59 -38.15 -43.92
CA ALA A 27 -10.67 -38.84 -44.63
C ALA A 27 -10.21 -39.56 -45.91
N ARG A 28 -9.15 -39.06 -46.57
CA ARG A 28 -8.58 -39.69 -47.79
C ARG A 28 -7.69 -40.89 -47.50
N ARG A 29 -7.17 -41.05 -46.28
CA ARG A 29 -6.12 -42.03 -46.01
C ARG A 29 -6.60 -43.39 -45.51
N GLY A 30 -7.88 -43.55 -45.22
CA GLY A 30 -8.45 -44.82 -44.77
C GLY A 30 -7.89 -45.29 -43.43
N TRP A 31 -8.73 -45.85 -42.58
CA TRP A 31 -8.27 -46.57 -41.38
C TRP A 31 -7.73 -47.95 -41.77
N GLU A 32 -6.65 -48.00 -42.55
CA GLU A 32 -5.97 -49.25 -42.86
C GLU A 32 -4.46 -49.15 -42.59
N ASN A 33 -4.06 -49.92 -41.58
CA ASN A 33 -2.73 -50.49 -41.36
C ASN A 33 -1.55 -49.50 -41.14
N GLU A 34 -1.51 -48.91 -39.94
CA GLU A 34 -0.33 -48.21 -39.40
C GLU A 34 0.39 -49.06 -38.34
N SER A 35 0.84 -50.27 -38.69
CA SER A 35 1.72 -51.07 -37.84
C SER A 35 3.20 -51.04 -38.22
N GLU A 36 3.62 -50.37 -39.30
CA GLU A 36 5.01 -50.48 -39.81
C GLU A 36 5.73 -49.19 -40.21
N ARG A 37 5.31 -48.01 -39.73
CA ARG A 37 6.09 -46.79 -39.96
C ARG A 37 6.50 -46.12 -38.65
N ASN A 38 7.68 -46.52 -38.20
CA ASN A 38 8.49 -45.81 -37.22
C ASN A 38 9.03 -44.50 -37.83
N THR A 39 8.16 -43.61 -38.31
CA THR A 39 8.53 -42.26 -38.71
C THR A 39 8.51 -41.38 -37.48
N LYS A 40 9.67 -41.28 -36.83
CA LYS A 40 9.92 -40.33 -35.76
C LYS A 40 9.61 -38.92 -36.28
N ILE A 41 8.51 -38.33 -35.81
CA ILE A 41 8.15 -36.94 -36.10
C ILE A 41 9.20 -36.08 -35.39
N SER A 42 10.16 -35.52 -36.13
CA SER A 42 11.11 -34.54 -35.62
C SER A 42 10.65 -33.14 -36.01
N PHE A 43 10.29 -32.32 -35.02
CA PHE A 43 10.06 -30.90 -35.22
C PHE A 43 11.41 -30.20 -35.28
N SER A 44 11.96 -30.04 -36.50
CA SER A 44 13.06 -29.10 -36.72
C SER A 44 12.47 -27.69 -36.70
N SER A 45 12.38 -27.08 -35.51
CA SER A 45 12.14 -25.65 -35.42
C SER A 45 13.39 -24.96 -35.96
N LYS A 46 13.28 -24.30 -37.12
CA LYS A 46 14.33 -23.40 -37.61
C LYS A 46 14.42 -22.22 -36.65
N SER A 47 15.20 -22.39 -35.59
CA SER A 47 15.50 -21.35 -34.60
C SER A 47 16.10 -20.17 -35.35
N SER A 48 15.33 -19.10 -35.49
CA SER A 48 15.80 -17.87 -36.10
C SER A 48 16.66 -17.17 -35.07
N SER A 49 17.97 -17.48 -35.05
CA SER A 49 18.92 -16.88 -34.12
C SER A 49 18.83 -15.35 -34.12
N LYS A 50 18.48 -14.74 -35.26
CA LYS A 50 18.20 -13.29 -35.39
C LYS A 50 17.15 -12.78 -34.39
N ARG A 51 16.06 -13.52 -34.15
CA ARG A 51 15.02 -13.13 -33.17
C ARG A 51 15.54 -13.23 -31.74
N ILE A 52 16.38 -14.23 -31.46
CA ILE A 52 17.03 -14.41 -30.16
C ILE A 52 17.98 -13.26 -29.84
N TYR A 53 18.77 -12.79 -30.82
CA TYR A 53 19.65 -11.64 -30.63
C TYR A 53 18.89 -10.34 -30.41
N ILE A 54 17.76 -10.15 -31.10
CA ILE A 54 16.91 -8.97 -30.91
C ILE A 54 16.27 -8.99 -29.51
N THR A 55 15.73 -10.13 -29.06
CA THR A 55 15.15 -10.25 -27.72
C THR A 55 16.20 -10.05 -26.63
N LEU A 56 17.41 -10.60 -26.79
CA LEU A 56 18.53 -10.36 -25.87
C LEU A 56 18.93 -8.88 -25.82
N PHE A 57 19.00 -8.21 -26.98
CA PHE A 57 19.35 -6.79 -27.04
C PHE A 57 18.30 -5.93 -26.33
N ILE A 58 17.01 -6.17 -26.55
CA ILE A 58 15.92 -5.46 -25.87
C ILE A 58 15.98 -5.70 -24.36
N MET A 59 16.25 -6.94 -23.93
CA MET A 59 16.35 -7.29 -22.51
C MET A 59 17.52 -6.56 -21.82
N VAL A 60 18.70 -6.50 -22.47
CA VAL A 60 19.86 -5.76 -21.96
C VAL A 60 19.59 -4.27 -21.87
N VAL A 61 18.96 -3.67 -22.88
CA VAL A 61 18.61 -2.24 -22.87
C VAL A 61 17.62 -1.92 -21.75
N LEU A 62 16.59 -2.75 -21.54
CA LEU A 62 15.65 -2.59 -20.42
C LEU A 62 16.34 -2.67 -19.07
N LEU A 63 17.28 -3.62 -18.91
CA LEU A 63 18.04 -3.78 -17.68
C LEU A 63 18.93 -2.56 -17.41
N LEU A 64 19.55 -2.00 -18.45
CA LEU A 64 20.38 -0.80 -18.36
C LEU A 64 19.55 0.43 -17.97
N ILE A 65 18.35 0.60 -18.53
CA ILE A 65 17.42 1.68 -18.12
C ILE A 65 17.03 1.52 -16.65
N ALA A 66 16.66 0.31 -16.21
CA ALA A 66 16.31 0.05 -14.81
C ALA A 66 17.48 0.35 -13.86
N ALA A 67 18.70 -0.04 -14.21
CA ALA A 67 19.89 0.25 -13.42
C ALA A 67 20.16 1.77 -13.31
N ILE A 68 20.04 2.52 -14.42
CA ILE A 68 20.19 3.99 -14.41
C ILE A 68 19.13 4.64 -13.52
N VAL A 69 17.87 4.19 -13.61
CA VAL A 69 16.78 4.71 -12.76
C VAL A 69 17.09 4.48 -11.28
N ILE A 70 17.56 3.28 -10.91
CA ILE A 70 17.96 2.98 -9.52
C ILE A 70 19.09 3.91 -9.08
N ILE A 71 20.14 4.09 -9.89
CA ILE A 71 21.28 4.98 -9.56
C ILE A 71 20.80 6.42 -9.34
N ILE A 72 19.91 6.94 -10.20
CA ILE A 72 19.36 8.28 -10.06
C ILE A 72 18.52 8.40 -8.78
N LEU A 73 17.72 7.39 -8.43
CA LEU A 73 16.93 7.38 -7.19
C LEU A 73 17.82 7.38 -5.93
N PHE A 74 18.98 6.71 -5.97
CA PHE A 74 19.99 6.79 -4.91
C PHE A 74 20.68 8.16 -4.88
N ALA A 75 21.08 8.71 -6.02
CA ALA A 75 21.75 10.01 -6.10
C ALA A 75 20.84 11.20 -5.71
N THR A 76 19.53 11.08 -5.94
CA THR A 76 18.52 12.11 -5.59
C THR A 76 18.00 11.97 -4.16
N GLY A 77 18.51 11.01 -3.36
CA GLY A 77 18.19 10.89 -1.94
C GLY A 77 16.79 10.36 -1.62
N VAL A 78 16.10 9.72 -2.57
CA VAL A 78 14.77 9.11 -2.36
C VAL A 78 14.86 7.81 -1.54
N PHE A 79 16.04 7.18 -1.50
CA PHE A 79 16.37 6.09 -0.58
C PHE A 79 17.49 6.52 0.38
N THR A 80 17.16 7.28 1.42
CA THR A 80 18.01 7.35 2.61
C THR A 80 17.83 6.05 3.38
N GLY A 81 18.55 5.01 2.94
CA GLY A 81 18.81 3.86 3.79
C GLY A 81 19.49 4.39 5.05
N ALA A 82 18.85 4.19 6.20
CA ALA A 82 19.49 4.40 7.49
C ALA A 82 20.78 3.58 7.50
N ASP A 83 21.91 4.29 7.54
CA ASP A 83 23.24 3.72 7.63
C ASP A 83 23.32 2.89 8.92
N PRO A 84 23.48 1.55 8.87
CA PRO A 84 23.46 0.72 10.09
C PRO A 84 24.73 0.82 10.94
N LEU A 85 25.65 1.77 10.65
CA LEU A 85 26.90 1.94 11.38
C LEU A 85 27.11 3.32 12.03
N GLN A 86 26.11 4.21 12.04
CA GLN A 86 26.16 5.38 12.92
C GLN A 86 25.44 5.09 14.23
N ASN A 87 26.24 4.67 15.21
CA ASN A 87 25.90 4.78 16.62
C ASN A 87 25.99 6.27 17.03
N PRO A 88 24.91 6.99 17.34
CA PRO A 88 25.05 8.24 18.04
C PRO A 88 25.18 7.92 19.53
N THR A 89 26.41 7.64 19.99
CA THR A 89 26.75 7.90 21.38
C THR A 89 26.79 9.41 21.57
N ILE A 90 25.62 10.05 21.67
CA ILE A 90 25.49 11.37 22.27
C ILE A 90 24.30 11.27 23.20
N SER A 91 24.55 10.66 24.36
CA SER A 91 23.76 10.93 25.56
C SER A 91 23.60 12.46 25.67
N PRO A 92 22.39 13.00 25.86
CA PRO A 92 22.27 14.43 26.12
C PRO A 92 23.06 14.73 27.39
N ILE A 93 24.12 15.51 27.24
CA ILE A 93 24.84 16.13 28.36
C ILE A 93 23.78 16.98 29.07
N PHE A 94 23.36 16.53 30.25
CA PHE A 94 22.61 17.34 31.20
C PHE A 94 23.44 18.58 31.49
N ASN A 95 23.08 19.71 30.88
CA ASN A 95 23.55 21.01 31.32
C ASN A 95 22.61 21.45 32.45
N PRO A 96 23.00 21.42 33.74
CA PRO A 96 22.18 22.00 34.79
C PRO A 96 22.27 23.52 34.63
N THR A 97 21.35 24.11 33.87
CA THR A 97 21.13 25.55 33.99
C THR A 97 20.53 25.78 35.37
N ILE A 98 21.35 26.30 36.28
CA ILE A 98 20.95 26.78 37.60
C ILE A 98 19.86 27.84 37.36
N ARG A 99 18.62 27.45 37.63
CA ARG A 99 17.47 28.36 37.60
C ARG A 99 17.55 29.24 38.86
N PRO A 100 17.42 30.57 38.78
CA PRO A 100 17.32 31.41 39.97
C PRO A 100 16.11 30.97 40.81
N PRO A 101 16.15 31.14 42.15
CA PRO A 101 15.08 30.66 43.03
C PRO A 101 13.74 31.29 42.64
N ILE A 102 12.76 30.44 42.36
CA ILE A 102 11.37 30.83 42.08
C ILE A 102 10.75 31.24 43.41
N ASN A 103 10.69 32.54 43.71
CA ASN A 103 10.20 33.02 45.01
C ASN A 103 8.66 33.08 45.14
N ASN A 104 7.87 32.69 44.13
CA ASN A 104 6.41 32.75 44.22
C ASN A 104 5.77 31.44 43.73
N ILE A 105 5.71 30.44 44.61
CA ILE A 105 4.82 29.28 44.43
C ILE A 105 3.59 29.55 45.32
N PRO A 106 2.38 29.78 44.76
CA PRO A 106 1.16 29.78 45.55
C PRO A 106 1.01 28.43 46.28
N PRO A 107 0.49 28.38 47.51
CA PRO A 107 0.41 27.16 48.29
C PRO A 107 -0.33 26.07 47.50
N LEU A 108 0.29 24.90 47.39
CA LEU A 108 -0.26 23.73 46.72
C LEU A 108 -1.67 23.49 47.25
N GLY A 109 -2.64 23.55 46.33
CA GLY A 109 -3.96 22.97 46.57
C GLY A 109 -3.85 21.47 46.87
N PRO A 110 -4.93 20.87 47.39
CA PRO A 110 -4.95 19.49 47.87
C PRO A 110 -4.48 18.50 46.79
N PRO A 111 -3.95 17.32 47.19
CA PRO A 111 -3.38 16.35 46.28
C PRO A 111 -4.36 16.04 45.15
N ILE A 112 -3.98 16.40 43.93
CA ILE A 112 -4.82 16.18 42.76
C ILE A 112 -4.82 14.67 42.52
N PHE A 113 -5.93 14.01 42.90
CA PHE A 113 -6.11 12.59 42.66
C PHE A 113 -5.78 12.27 41.20
N SER A 114 -4.81 11.38 41.00
CA SER A 114 -4.38 10.87 39.69
C SER A 114 -5.50 10.05 39.04
N GLN A 115 -6.51 10.73 38.49
CA GLN A 115 -7.51 10.05 37.68
C GLN A 115 -7.00 10.02 36.25
N ASN A 116 -6.66 8.82 35.78
CA ASN A 116 -6.39 8.62 34.37
C ASN A 116 -7.62 9.03 33.57
N GLN A 117 -7.42 9.82 32.53
CA GLN A 117 -8.50 10.28 31.67
C GLN A 117 -8.35 9.66 30.30
N SER A 118 -9.47 9.25 29.74
CA SER A 118 -9.53 8.73 28.39
C SER A 118 -10.54 9.52 27.58
N TYR A 119 -10.17 9.78 26.34
CA TYR A 119 -10.99 10.47 25.37
C TYR A 119 -11.09 9.60 24.13
N SER A 120 -12.25 9.59 23.49
CA SER A 120 -12.40 9.03 22.15
C SER A 120 -12.61 10.18 21.18
N GLY A 121 -11.91 10.13 20.05
CA GLY A 121 -11.99 11.15 19.03
C GLY A 121 -12.04 10.54 17.64
N SER A 122 -12.47 11.37 16.70
CA SER A 122 -12.41 11.04 15.29
C SER A 122 -12.29 12.29 14.45
N PHE A 123 -11.73 12.11 13.25
CA PHE A 123 -11.76 13.08 12.17
C PHE A 123 -11.88 12.35 10.84
N THR A 124 -12.21 13.10 9.79
CA THR A 124 -12.40 12.55 8.45
C THR A 124 -11.32 13.06 7.51
N ILE A 125 -10.74 12.14 6.76
CA ILE A 125 -9.85 12.40 5.64
C ILE A 125 -10.66 12.31 4.36
N LEU A 126 -10.72 13.41 3.62
CA LEU A 126 -11.56 13.55 2.44
C LEU A 126 -11.04 12.72 1.27
N ARG A 127 -11.94 12.01 0.58
CA ARG A 127 -11.67 11.27 -0.66
C ARG A 127 -10.58 10.20 -0.54
N GLN A 128 -10.41 9.64 0.66
CA GLN A 128 -9.44 8.58 0.93
C GLN A 128 -10.09 7.23 1.25
N ALA A 129 -11.38 7.05 0.97
CA ALA A 129 -11.99 5.73 1.10
C ALA A 129 -11.32 4.73 0.14
N SER A 130 -11.14 3.49 0.60
CA SER A 130 -10.51 2.42 -0.19
C SER A 130 -10.85 1.05 0.38
N GLU A 131 -10.98 0.05 -0.48
CA GLU A 131 -11.23 -1.36 -0.10
C GLU A 131 -10.18 -1.91 0.87
N MET A 132 -8.97 -1.33 0.91
CA MET A 132 -7.93 -1.74 1.87
C MET A 132 -8.33 -1.53 3.34
N PHE A 133 -9.25 -0.60 3.62
CA PHE A 133 -9.75 -0.35 4.98
C PHE A 133 -10.86 -1.30 5.40
N ASP A 134 -11.47 -2.00 4.43
CA ASP A 134 -12.42 -3.09 4.72
C ASP A 134 -11.66 -4.39 5.04
N MET A 135 -10.48 -4.57 4.47
CA MET A 135 -9.59 -5.72 4.67
C MET A 135 -8.39 -5.38 5.55
N LYS A 136 -8.62 -5.35 6.87
CA LYS A 136 -7.65 -4.94 7.92
C LYS A 136 -6.46 -5.89 8.13
N ASN A 137 -6.16 -6.74 7.16
CA ASN A 137 -5.07 -7.71 7.19
C ASN A 137 -4.05 -7.48 6.07
N THR A 138 -4.20 -6.41 5.28
CA THR A 138 -3.29 -6.10 4.18
C THR A 138 -2.09 -5.28 4.66
N ASN A 139 -0.92 -5.47 4.03
CA ASN A 139 0.27 -4.66 4.36
C ASN A 139 0.01 -3.16 4.17
N ASN A 140 -0.76 -2.78 3.13
CA ASN A 140 -1.09 -1.38 2.86
C ASN A 140 -1.96 -0.76 3.96
N TYR A 141 -2.89 -1.54 4.52
CA TYR A 141 -3.65 -1.14 5.71
C TYR A 141 -2.69 -0.83 6.87
N TYR A 142 -1.81 -1.77 7.22
CA TYR A 142 -0.87 -1.59 8.33
C TYR A 142 0.09 -0.41 8.13
N LEU A 143 0.61 -0.22 6.92
CA LEU A 143 1.47 0.92 6.59
C LEU A 143 0.73 2.25 6.80
N THR A 144 -0.52 2.34 6.31
CA THR A 144 -1.33 3.55 6.46
C THR A 144 -1.73 3.78 7.92
N PHE A 145 -2.11 2.72 8.62
CA PHE A 145 -2.45 2.73 10.04
C PHE A 145 -1.28 3.25 10.88
N ASN A 146 -0.09 2.68 10.69
CA ASN A 146 1.11 3.12 11.41
C ASN A 146 1.48 4.56 11.08
N ARG A 147 1.36 4.97 9.82
CA ARG A 147 1.64 6.36 9.43
C ARG A 147 0.67 7.37 10.09
N ILE A 148 -0.61 7.01 10.22
CA ILE A 148 -1.59 7.84 10.94
C ILE A 148 -1.31 7.81 12.45
N GLN A 149 -0.95 6.66 13.01
CA GLN A 149 -0.54 6.53 14.41
C GLN A 149 0.66 7.43 14.72
N ASP A 150 1.72 7.39 13.92
CA ASP A 150 2.92 8.22 14.09
C ASP A 150 2.59 9.73 14.00
N GLY A 151 1.65 10.08 13.11
CA GLY A 151 1.15 11.44 13.00
C GLY A 151 0.42 11.90 14.26
N LEU A 152 -0.47 11.05 14.79
CA LEU A 152 -1.18 11.31 16.04
C LEU A 152 -0.21 11.40 17.23
N ASP A 153 0.73 10.48 17.35
CA ASP A 153 1.73 10.51 18.42
C ASP A 153 2.54 11.80 18.40
N ASN A 154 2.99 12.23 17.21
CA ASN A 154 3.76 13.45 17.09
C ASN A 154 2.97 14.68 17.60
N ILE A 155 1.72 14.86 17.17
CA ILE A 155 0.93 16.04 17.57
C ILE A 155 0.56 16.02 19.06
N PHE A 156 0.31 14.85 19.65
CA PHE A 156 -0.11 14.73 21.05
C PHE A 156 1.08 14.80 22.01
N VAL A 157 2.22 14.18 21.69
CA VAL A 157 3.43 14.20 22.52
C VAL A 157 4.10 15.58 22.50
N THR A 158 4.10 16.26 21.36
CA THR A 158 4.72 17.59 21.24
C THR A 158 3.82 18.74 21.69
N SER A 159 2.53 18.47 21.93
CA SER A 159 1.58 19.48 22.41
C SER A 159 1.98 20.04 23.77
N SER A 160 2.31 21.33 23.81
CA SER A 160 2.65 22.04 25.05
C SER A 160 1.50 22.05 26.07
N LEU A 161 0.26 22.02 25.59
CA LEU A 161 -0.95 22.00 26.41
C LEU A 161 -1.14 20.66 27.13
N LEU A 162 -0.81 19.56 26.47
CA LEU A 162 -1.05 18.21 26.96
C LEU A 162 0.19 17.52 27.54
N ARG A 163 1.38 18.09 27.33
CA ARG A 163 2.66 17.59 27.84
C ARG A 163 2.68 17.32 29.36
N PRO A 164 2.09 18.15 30.24
CA PRO A 164 2.04 17.85 31.68
C PRO A 164 1.25 16.58 32.03
N TYR A 165 0.37 16.14 31.12
CA TYR A 165 -0.54 15.02 31.32
C TYR A 165 -0.08 13.75 30.61
N ALA A 166 1.15 13.74 30.06
CA ALA A 166 1.71 12.62 29.29
C ALA A 166 0.70 12.03 28.30
N ALA A 167 0.02 12.89 27.53
CA ALA A 167 -1.03 12.47 26.63
C ALA A 167 -0.47 11.55 25.53
N GLN A 168 -1.10 10.39 25.36
CA GLN A 168 -0.76 9.43 24.33
C GLN A 168 -1.99 9.15 23.48
N ALA A 169 -1.85 9.26 22.17
CA ALA A 169 -2.89 8.90 21.22
C ALA A 169 -2.69 7.46 20.73
N ILE A 170 -3.80 6.75 20.55
CA ILE A 170 -3.83 5.40 20.05
C ILE A 170 -4.89 5.37 18.96
N LEU A 171 -4.45 5.16 17.72
CA LEU A 171 -5.32 4.88 16.61
C LEU A 171 -6.08 3.59 16.91
N THR A 172 -7.40 3.69 16.89
CA THR A 172 -8.29 2.58 17.21
C THR A 172 -8.75 1.90 15.94
N ASP A 173 -9.14 2.68 14.92
CA ASP A 173 -9.64 2.13 13.68
C ASP A 173 -9.59 3.12 12.51
N LEU A 174 -9.63 2.58 11.30
CA LEU A 174 -9.79 3.29 10.04
C LEU A 174 -11.01 2.72 9.31
N GLN A 175 -11.99 3.56 9.00
CA GLN A 175 -13.27 3.11 8.44
C GLN A 175 -13.67 3.92 7.21
N ASN A 176 -14.09 3.22 6.16
CA ASN A 176 -14.71 3.88 5.01
C ASN A 176 -16.04 4.51 5.41
N ARG A 177 -16.22 5.80 5.09
CA ARG A 177 -17.46 6.56 5.30
C ARG A 177 -17.86 7.21 3.98
N GLY A 178 -18.55 6.45 3.15
CA GLY A 178 -18.83 6.86 1.77
C GLY A 178 -17.52 6.98 0.99
N ASN A 179 -17.24 8.18 0.47
CA ASN A 179 -16.00 8.44 -0.27
C ASN A 179 -14.83 8.87 0.63
N ASP A 180 -15.08 9.07 1.92
CA ASP A 180 -14.10 9.58 2.87
C ASP A 180 -13.61 8.49 3.83
N LEU A 181 -12.47 8.73 4.47
CA LEU A 181 -11.91 7.84 5.46
C LEU A 181 -12.08 8.44 6.86
N ALA A 182 -12.84 7.77 7.71
CA ALA A 182 -12.95 8.11 9.12
C ALA A 182 -11.76 7.51 9.89
N VAL A 183 -11.06 8.37 10.62
CA VAL A 183 -9.99 8.00 11.54
C VAL A 183 -10.55 8.02 12.95
N LEU A 184 -10.49 6.89 13.65
CA LEU A 184 -10.96 6.76 15.02
C LEU A 184 -9.78 6.55 15.95
N PHE A 185 -9.67 7.36 17.01
CA PHE A 185 -8.56 7.30 17.94
C PHE A 185 -9.02 7.48 19.38
N ARG A 186 -8.14 7.07 20.29
CA ARG A 186 -8.28 7.25 21.73
C ARG A 186 -7.11 8.07 22.24
N VAL A 187 -7.34 8.96 23.19
CA VAL A 187 -6.26 9.68 23.89
C VAL A 187 -6.32 9.31 25.36
N ASN A 188 -5.20 8.81 25.89
CA ASN A 188 -5.05 8.50 27.31
C ASN A 188 -4.13 9.53 27.95
N MET A 189 -4.49 10.01 29.13
CA MET A 189 -3.76 11.03 29.87
C MET A 189 -3.55 10.59 31.32
N LEU A 190 -2.36 10.88 31.83
CA LEU A 190 -1.94 10.65 33.20
C LEU A 190 -1.91 12.01 33.93
N GLY A 191 -2.80 12.24 34.89
CA GLY A 191 -2.76 13.45 35.72
C GLY A 191 -4.11 13.90 36.27
N GLY A 192 -4.09 14.64 37.38
CA GLY A 192 -5.30 14.95 38.17
C GLY A 192 -6.15 16.15 37.71
N GLY A 193 -5.82 16.83 36.62
CA GLY A 193 -6.61 17.98 36.14
C GLY A 193 -7.71 17.57 35.16
N SER A 194 -8.93 18.12 35.28
CA SER A 194 -9.97 17.90 34.26
C SER A 194 -9.63 18.70 33.00
N ILE A 195 -9.23 18.01 31.93
CA ILE A 195 -9.06 18.62 30.62
C ILE A 195 -10.42 18.65 29.91
N ASP A 196 -10.73 19.77 29.25
CA ASP A 196 -11.92 19.85 28.42
C ASP A 196 -11.71 19.08 27.11
N GLN A 197 -12.75 18.37 26.66
CA GLN A 197 -12.72 17.63 25.40
C GLN A 197 -12.42 18.56 24.21
N ASN A 198 -12.84 19.83 24.29
CA ASN A 198 -12.54 20.82 23.26
C ASN A 198 -11.05 21.16 23.19
N THR A 199 -10.33 21.12 24.32
CA THR A 199 -8.87 21.29 24.35
C THR A 199 -8.17 20.15 23.62
N VAL A 200 -8.62 18.91 23.83
CA VAL A 200 -8.10 17.74 23.11
C VAL A 200 -8.38 17.83 21.61
N ALA A 201 -9.59 18.24 21.23
CA ALA A 201 -9.96 18.46 19.84
C ALA A 201 -9.17 19.62 19.20
N ALA A 202 -8.87 20.68 19.97
CA ALA A 202 -8.07 21.82 19.51
C ALA A 202 -6.64 21.39 19.15
N VAL A 203 -6.02 20.49 19.92
CA VAL A 203 -4.69 19.95 19.56
C VAL A 203 -4.69 19.33 18.17
N VAL A 204 -5.73 18.59 17.80
CA VAL A 204 -5.84 18.04 16.45
C VAL A 204 -6.04 19.16 15.42
N ARG A 205 -6.93 20.12 15.69
CA ARG A 205 -7.24 21.24 14.78
C ARG A 205 -6.02 22.12 14.50
N ASP A 206 -5.29 22.49 15.54
CA ASP A 206 -4.13 23.39 15.46
C ASP A 206 -2.97 22.73 14.70
N ASN A 207 -2.94 21.39 14.64
CA ASN A 207 -1.88 20.63 14.00
C ASN A 207 -2.33 19.93 12.70
N ILE A 208 -3.46 20.31 12.11
CA ILE A 208 -3.96 19.70 10.85
C ILE A 208 -2.89 19.72 9.76
N ASN A 209 -2.23 20.87 9.56
CA ASN A 209 -1.23 21.00 8.50
C ASN A 209 -0.04 20.06 8.71
N GLN A 210 0.40 19.91 9.95
CA GLN A 210 1.47 18.96 10.31
C GLN A 210 1.03 17.52 10.03
N LEU A 211 -0.19 17.16 10.43
CA LEU A 211 -0.74 15.84 10.21
C LEU A 211 -0.87 15.54 8.71
N GLN A 212 -1.41 16.47 7.91
CA GLN A 212 -1.51 16.32 6.45
C GLN A 212 -0.13 16.13 5.79
N ASN A 213 0.87 16.90 6.22
CA ASN A 213 2.24 16.77 5.72
C ASN A 213 2.84 15.39 6.05
N GLN A 214 2.65 14.90 7.28
CA GLN A 214 3.13 13.57 7.68
C GLN A 214 2.46 12.45 6.89
N LEU A 215 1.18 12.61 6.54
CA LEU A 215 0.44 11.63 5.74
C LEU A 215 0.79 11.65 4.24
N GLY A 216 1.52 12.66 3.76
CA GLY A 216 2.01 12.73 2.37
C GLY A 216 1.67 14.02 1.62
N GLY A 217 1.19 15.07 2.31
CA GLY A 217 1.02 16.43 1.77
C GLY A 217 -0.18 16.64 0.85
N ASN A 218 -0.63 15.59 0.14
CA ASN A 218 -1.79 15.63 -0.76
C ASN A 218 -3.10 15.19 -0.09
N ILE A 219 -3.09 15.04 1.22
CA ILE A 219 -4.22 14.53 1.99
C ILE A 219 -4.94 15.70 2.65
N GLN A 220 -6.27 15.74 2.50
CA GLN A 220 -7.09 16.78 3.07
C GLN A 220 -7.92 16.23 4.23
N ILE A 221 -7.73 16.82 5.41
CA ILE A 221 -8.52 16.55 6.62
C ILE A 221 -9.60 17.61 6.72
N ASP A 222 -10.85 17.22 6.97
CA ASP A 222 -11.93 18.18 7.21
C ASP A 222 -11.92 18.64 8.69
N PRO A 223 -11.60 19.91 8.99
CA PRO A 223 -11.54 20.42 10.35
C PRO A 223 -12.88 20.36 11.09
N ASN A 224 -14.00 20.40 10.36
CA ASN A 224 -15.34 20.39 10.95
C ASN A 224 -15.77 19.00 11.43
N THR A 225 -15.07 17.97 10.96
CA THR A 225 -15.32 16.58 11.35
C THR A 225 -14.50 16.14 12.56
N ILE A 226 -13.63 17.01 13.09
CA ILE A 226 -12.86 16.71 14.30
C ILE A 226 -13.78 16.81 15.50
N PHE A 227 -14.02 15.68 16.15
CA PHE A 227 -14.74 15.61 17.42
C PHE A 227 -13.97 14.77 18.43
N VAL A 228 -14.13 15.13 19.69
CA VAL A 228 -13.59 14.40 20.84
C VAL A 228 -14.62 14.42 21.95
N PHE A 229 -14.80 13.29 22.61
CA PHE A 229 -15.64 13.16 23.79
C PHE A 229 -14.90 12.42 24.90
N ARG A 230 -15.15 12.81 26.14
CA ARG A 230 -14.58 12.15 27.32
C ARG A 230 -15.25 10.80 27.52
N LEU A 231 -14.45 9.77 27.75
CA LEU A 231 -14.93 8.45 28.15
C LEU A 231 -15.17 8.46 29.66
N THR A 232 -16.41 8.21 30.07
CA THR A 232 -16.75 7.96 31.48
C THR A 232 -16.48 6.49 31.77
N THR A 233 -15.49 6.22 32.62
CA THR A 233 -15.24 4.90 33.22
C THR A 233 -15.99 4.75 34.52
#